data_AF-A0AAN6EBM6-F1
#
_entry.id   AF-A0AAN6EBM6-F1
#
_cell.length_a   1.000
_cell.length_b   1.000
_cell.length_c   1.000
_cell.angle_alpha   90.00
_cell.angle_beta   90.00
_cell.angle_gamma   90.00
#
_symmetry.space_group_name_H-M   'P 1'
#
loop_
_entity.id
_entity.type
_entity.pdbx_description
1 polymer ?
#
loop_
_entity_poly.entity_id
_entity_poly.type
_entity_poly.pdbx_seq_one_letter_code
_entity_poly.pdbx_strand_id
1 'polypeptide(L)'
;MTFYDPDEIDRQNAFEKRKQRGKGPPKKGHGKRASLAKNKKNTGHKGRYGHEFFRFEIDKYGTLKYANNSNYRRDSIIQKTLQLSPTLINEIQRIIEDSEIMHEDSSKWPHQDENGRLQLEIEMNGQSINIETAKISSLADTLSTEDPEGLRVLYYLIQDFKCLILSIISLHFKIKPIA
;
A
#
# COMPACT_ATOMS: atom_id res chain seq x y z
N MET A 1 0.21 0.17 -5.78
CA MET A 1 1.51 -0.33 -5.29
C MET A 1 2.19 -0.99 -6.47
N THR A 2 3.28 -0.42 -6.97
CA THR A 2 3.90 -0.89 -8.21
C THR A 2 5.19 -1.63 -7.91
N PHE A 3 5.25 -2.90 -8.29
CA PHE A 3 6.42 -3.76 -8.18
C PHE A 3 6.94 -4.13 -9.56
N TYR A 4 8.25 -3.96 -9.75
CA TYR A 4 8.98 -4.40 -10.93
C TYR A 4 9.84 -5.61 -10.57
N ASP A 5 10.28 -6.31 -11.62
CA ASP A 5 11.18 -7.46 -11.59
C ASP A 5 12.38 -7.20 -10.63
N PRO A 6 12.63 -8.10 -9.64
CA PRO A 6 13.79 -8.01 -8.76
C PRO A 6 15.13 -7.79 -9.48
N ASP A 7 15.30 -8.37 -10.68
CA ASP A 7 16.51 -8.20 -11.48
C ASP A 7 16.63 -6.78 -12.07
N GLU A 8 15.51 -6.11 -12.33
CA GLU A 8 15.49 -4.72 -12.80
C GLU A 8 15.81 -3.75 -11.67
N ILE A 9 15.32 -4.03 -10.45
CA ILE A 9 15.61 -3.26 -9.23
C ILE A 9 17.11 -3.32 -8.91
N ASP A 10 17.73 -4.50 -8.99
CA ASP A 10 19.16 -4.67 -8.72
C ASP A 10 20.04 -3.99 -9.78
N ARG A 11 19.66 -4.08 -11.06
CA ARG A 11 20.35 -3.35 -12.15
C ARG A 11 20.28 -1.84 -11.97
N GLN A 12 19.13 -1.31 -11.55
CA GLN A 12 18.94 0.12 -11.38
C GLN A 12 19.59 0.66 -10.09
N ASN A 13 19.59 -0.12 -9.00
CA ASN A 13 20.33 0.18 -7.78
C ASN A 13 21.85 0.18 -8.01
N ALA A 14 22.35 -0.73 -8.83
CA ALA A 14 23.74 -0.73 -9.28
C ALA A 14 24.06 0.50 -10.15
N PHE A 15 23.12 0.93 -11.00
CA PHE A 15 23.24 2.13 -11.83
C PHE A 15 23.23 3.43 -11.00
N GLU A 16 22.33 3.57 -10.03
CA GLU A 16 22.24 4.68 -9.08
C GLU A 16 23.53 4.80 -8.24
N LYS A 17 24.06 3.68 -7.71
CA LYS A 17 25.35 3.65 -7.01
C LYS A 17 26.52 4.09 -7.89
N ARG A 18 26.51 3.76 -9.19
CA ARG A 18 27.51 4.24 -10.17
C ARG A 18 27.35 5.74 -10.47
N LYS A 19 26.12 6.24 -10.48
CA LYS A 19 25.80 7.67 -10.70
C LYS A 19 26.23 8.56 -9.54
N GLN A 20 26.12 8.07 -8.30
CA GLN A 20 26.58 8.76 -7.08
C GLN A 20 28.11 8.86 -6.99
N ARG A 21 28.86 7.91 -7.58
CA ARG A 21 30.34 7.97 -7.65
C ARG A 21 30.86 8.97 -8.68
N GLY A 22 30.01 9.57 -9.52
CA GLY A 22 30.43 10.22 -10.75
C GLY A 22 29.95 11.65 -11.03
N LYS A 23 29.33 12.38 -10.10
CA LYS A 23 28.83 13.75 -10.43
C LYS A 23 29.11 14.82 -9.38
N GLY A 24 29.99 15.76 -9.77
CA GLY A 24 29.98 17.15 -9.30
C GLY A 24 28.73 17.91 -9.78
N PRO A 25 28.58 19.20 -9.45
CA PRO A 25 27.28 19.88 -9.44
C PRO A 25 26.71 20.11 -10.85
N PRO A 26 25.38 19.98 -11.07
CA PRO A 26 24.79 20.14 -12.40
C PRO A 26 24.42 21.60 -12.72
N LYS A 27 24.63 21.98 -13.99
CA LYS A 27 24.15 23.24 -14.59
C LYS A 27 22.63 23.16 -14.90
N LYS A 28 21.95 24.31 -14.79
CA LYS A 28 20.53 24.53 -15.08
C LYS A 28 20.21 24.30 -16.57
N GLY A 29 19.09 23.64 -16.86
CA GLY A 29 18.51 23.52 -18.19
C GLY A 29 17.00 23.24 -18.12
N HIS A 30 16.22 24.02 -18.87
CA HIS A 30 14.77 23.93 -19.03
C HIS A 30 14.37 22.68 -19.85
N GLY A 31 13.25 22.05 -19.49
CA GLY A 31 12.61 21.01 -20.30
C GLY A 31 11.27 20.58 -19.71
N LYS A 32 10.17 20.95 -20.37
CA LYS A 32 8.78 20.60 -20.02
C LYS A 32 8.57 19.08 -20.12
N ARG A 33 7.94 18.46 -19.11
CA ARG A 33 7.16 17.20 -19.28
C ARG A 33 5.87 17.29 -18.46
N ALA A 34 4.78 16.90 -19.13
CA ALA A 34 3.41 17.00 -18.67
C ALA A 34 3.16 16.14 -17.42
N SER A 35 2.44 16.70 -16.45
CA SER A 35 1.88 15.99 -15.31
C SER A 35 0.35 16.02 -15.41
N LEU A 36 -0.25 14.89 -15.77
CA LEU A 36 -1.67 14.56 -15.64
C LEU A 36 -1.65 13.06 -15.27
N ALA A 37 -2.16 12.59 -14.14
CA ALA A 37 -3.54 12.77 -13.73
C ALA A 37 -3.72 13.02 -12.23
N LYS A 38 -4.72 13.84 -11.94
CA LYS A 38 -5.39 14.03 -10.66
C LYS A 38 -6.37 12.86 -10.45
N ASN A 39 -6.32 12.20 -9.31
CA ASN A 39 -7.47 11.87 -8.46
C ASN A 39 -7.03 10.96 -7.30
N LYS A 40 -6.63 11.58 -6.19
CA LYS A 40 -6.38 10.89 -4.92
C LYS A 40 -7.73 10.76 -4.19
N LYS A 41 -8.48 9.68 -4.44
CA LYS A 41 -9.66 9.36 -3.62
C LYS A 41 -9.16 8.58 -2.39
N ASN A 42 -9.53 9.05 -1.21
CA ASN A 42 -8.97 8.55 0.05
C ASN A 42 -9.42 7.11 0.35
N THR A 43 -8.81 6.43 1.30
CA THR A 43 -9.45 5.37 2.11
C THR A 43 -9.81 5.96 3.46
N GLY A 44 -10.96 5.63 4.05
CA GLY A 44 -11.34 6.12 5.38
C GLY A 44 -12.82 5.99 5.71
N HIS A 45 -13.12 5.92 7.01
CA HIS A 45 -14.47 5.98 7.60
C HIS A 45 -14.68 7.36 8.22
N LYS A 46 -15.91 7.89 8.17
CA LYS A 46 -16.30 9.11 8.88
C LYS A 46 -17.11 8.70 10.10
N GLY A 47 -16.42 8.32 11.17
CA GLY A 47 -17.07 7.98 12.43
C GLY A 47 -17.59 9.23 13.16
N ARG A 48 -18.34 9.02 14.24
CA ARG A 48 -18.86 10.08 15.13
C ARG A 48 -17.78 11.03 15.68
N TYR A 49 -16.50 10.64 15.59
CA TYR A 49 -15.37 11.39 16.13
C TYR A 49 -14.44 11.99 15.06
N GLY A 50 -14.46 11.58 13.79
CA GLY A 50 -13.60 12.12 12.73
C GLY A 50 -13.29 11.12 11.61
N HIS A 51 -12.36 11.49 10.72
CA HIS A 51 -11.90 10.64 9.62
C HIS A 51 -10.74 9.74 10.07
N GLU A 52 -11.04 8.47 10.35
CA GLU A 52 -10.03 7.45 10.67
C GLU A 52 -9.56 6.76 9.39
N PHE A 53 -8.24 6.52 9.31
CA PHE A 53 -7.66 5.76 8.20
C PHE A 53 -6.33 5.12 8.56
N PHE A 54 -6.07 3.99 7.90
CA PHE A 54 -4.79 3.32 7.82
C PHE A 54 -4.38 3.29 6.35
N ARG A 55 -3.22 3.84 6.01
CA ARG A 55 -2.72 3.87 4.64
C ARG A 55 -1.24 3.54 4.60
N PHE A 56 -0.87 2.73 3.62
CA PHE A 56 0.51 2.58 3.23
C PHE A 56 0.63 2.61 1.70
N GLU A 57 1.80 2.98 1.22
CA GLU A 57 2.19 2.98 -0.19
C GLU A 57 3.62 2.48 -0.24
N ILE A 58 3.88 1.51 -1.12
CA ILE A 58 5.23 1.09 -1.47
C ILE A 58 5.41 1.39 -2.94
N ASP A 59 6.41 2.21 -3.24
CA ASP A 59 6.77 2.52 -4.61
C ASP A 59 7.75 1.47 -5.18
N LYS A 60 7.97 1.56 -6.49
CA LYS A 60 8.89 0.69 -7.23
C LYS A 60 10.34 0.72 -6.76
N TYR A 61 10.71 1.73 -5.95
CA TYR A 61 12.04 1.84 -5.40
C TYR A 61 12.11 1.23 -4.00
N GLY A 62 11.02 0.68 -3.47
CA GLY A 62 10.96 0.13 -2.12
C GLY A 62 10.77 1.20 -1.04
N THR A 63 10.34 2.41 -1.41
CA THR A 63 10.03 3.43 -0.41
C THR A 63 8.66 3.13 0.20
N LEU A 64 8.64 2.76 1.47
CA LEU A 64 7.41 2.59 2.24
C LEU A 64 7.00 3.93 2.86
N LYS A 65 5.83 4.43 2.48
CA LYS A 65 5.15 5.55 3.13
C LYS A 65 3.98 5.02 3.93
N TYR A 66 3.94 5.33 5.22
CA TYR A 66 2.89 4.93 6.15
C TYR A 66 2.20 6.17 6.71
N ALA A 67 0.87 6.12 6.79
CA ALA A 67 0.07 7.14 7.44
C ALA A 67 -1.09 6.50 8.20
N ASN A 68 -1.26 6.89 9.46
CA ASN A 68 -2.36 6.42 10.30
C ASN A 68 -2.97 7.59 11.07
N ASN A 69 -4.28 7.67 11.02
CA ASN A 69 -5.08 8.54 11.86
C ASN A 69 -6.16 7.69 12.55
N SER A 70 -5.98 7.44 13.84
CA SER A 70 -6.98 6.77 14.69
C SER A 70 -7.83 7.74 15.49
N ASN A 71 -7.50 9.05 15.47
CA ASN A 71 -8.16 10.10 16.24
C ASN A 71 -8.35 9.79 17.74
N TYR A 72 -7.66 8.78 18.26
CA TYR A 72 -7.66 8.39 19.65
C TYR A 72 -6.98 9.52 20.43
N ARG A 73 -7.67 10.05 21.45
CA ARG A 73 -7.17 11.13 22.32
C ARG A 73 -6.74 12.44 21.62
N ARG A 74 -7.22 12.71 20.40
CA ARG A 74 -6.78 13.86 19.57
C ARG A 74 -5.30 13.80 19.19
N ASP A 75 -4.73 12.60 19.11
CA ASP A 75 -3.34 12.43 18.68
C ASP A 75 -3.16 12.90 17.22
N SER A 76 -1.97 13.43 16.94
CA SER A 76 -1.60 13.84 15.59
C SER A 76 -1.46 12.63 14.68
N ILE A 77 -1.75 12.83 13.39
CA ILE A 77 -1.60 11.80 12.36
C ILE A 77 -0.16 11.29 12.37
N ILE A 78 0.01 9.97 12.53
CA ILE A 78 1.32 9.34 12.46
C ILE A 78 1.67 9.18 10.99
N GLN A 79 2.73 9.84 10.54
CA GLN A 79 3.27 9.69 9.20
C GLN A 79 4.73 9.28 9.25
N LYS A 80 5.09 8.26 8.49
CA LYS A 80 6.44 7.70 8.45
C LYS A 80 6.83 7.33 7.04
N THR A 81 8.13 7.42 6.77
CA THR A 81 8.70 7.03 5.47
C THR A 81 10.03 6.35 5.72
N LEU A 82 10.26 5.21 5.07
CA LEU A 82 11.52 4.49 5.13
C LEU A 82 11.80 3.73 3.85
N GLN A 83 13.05 3.30 3.69
CA GLN A 83 13.49 2.46 2.59
C GLN A 83 13.47 1.00 3.02
N LEU A 84 12.77 0.15 2.26
CA LEU A 84 12.77 -1.30 2.48
C LEU A 84 14.02 -1.95 1.90
N SER A 85 14.44 -3.06 2.51
CA SER A 85 15.48 -3.92 1.93
C SER A 85 14.92 -4.74 0.76
N PRO A 86 15.76 -5.18 -0.18
CA PRO A 86 15.32 -6.09 -1.25
C PRO A 86 14.62 -7.35 -0.73
N THR A 87 15.09 -7.92 0.39
CA THR A 87 14.45 -9.09 1.02
C THR A 87 13.01 -8.82 1.45
N LEU A 88 12.72 -7.63 2.00
CA LEU A 88 11.35 -7.26 2.37
C LEU A 88 10.47 -7.03 1.14
N ILE A 89 11.03 -6.47 0.07
CA ILE A 89 10.32 -6.28 -1.20
C ILE A 89 9.92 -7.64 -1.78
N ASN A 90 10.86 -8.59 -1.85
CA ASN A 90 10.60 -9.94 -2.34
C ASN A 90 9.56 -10.68 -1.48
N GLU A 91 9.61 -10.50 -0.16
CA GLU A 91 8.63 -11.12 0.73
C GLU A 91 7.22 -10.54 0.53
N ILE A 92 7.12 -9.23 0.29
CA ILE A 92 5.85 -8.60 -0.05
C ILE A 92 5.30 -9.12 -1.38
N GLN A 93 6.17 -9.31 -2.39
CA GLN A 93 5.78 -9.93 -3.66
C GLN A 93 5.28 -11.36 -3.44
N ARG A 94 6.01 -12.17 -2.66
CA ARG A 94 5.61 -13.53 -2.30
C ARG A 94 4.24 -13.57 -1.61
N ILE A 95 3.97 -12.66 -0.67
CA ILE A 95 2.65 -12.56 0.00
C ILE A 95 1.54 -12.28 -1.02
N ILE A 96 1.77 -11.42 -2.02
CA ILE A 96 0.79 -11.13 -3.07
C ILE A 96 0.55 -12.37 -3.93
N GLU A 97 1.62 -13.02 -4.37
CA GLU A 97 1.55 -14.22 -5.22
C GLU A 97 0.80 -15.35 -4.51
N ASP A 98 1.18 -15.66 -3.27
CA ASP A 98 0.57 -16.74 -2.46
C ASP A 98 -0.89 -16.45 -2.11
N SER A 99 -1.29 -15.18 -2.07
CA SER A 99 -2.68 -14.81 -1.80
C SER A 99 -3.61 -15.07 -2.99
N GLU A 100 -3.08 -15.22 -4.20
CA GLU A 100 -3.86 -15.32 -5.45
C GLU A 100 -4.78 -14.10 -5.75
N ILE A 101 -4.65 -13.00 -5.02
CA ILE A 101 -5.49 -11.78 -5.17
C ILE A 101 -5.51 -11.21 -6.59
N MET A 102 -4.44 -11.43 -7.37
CA MET A 102 -4.31 -10.95 -8.75
C MET A 102 -5.30 -11.63 -9.71
N HIS A 103 -5.95 -12.72 -9.28
CA HIS A 103 -6.93 -13.48 -10.04
C HIS A 103 -8.39 -13.20 -9.62
N GLU A 104 -8.61 -12.41 -8.58
CA GLU A 104 -9.93 -12.11 -8.05
C GLU A 104 -10.70 -11.08 -8.90
N ASP A 105 -12.02 -11.25 -9.01
CA ASP A 105 -12.91 -10.32 -9.70
C ASP A 105 -13.80 -9.56 -8.70
N SER A 106 -13.48 -8.29 -8.49
CA SER A 106 -14.22 -7.44 -7.54
C SER A 106 -15.54 -6.89 -8.07
N SER A 107 -16.01 -7.29 -9.26
CA SER A 107 -17.20 -6.72 -9.90
C SER A 107 -18.49 -6.86 -9.08
N LYS A 108 -18.58 -7.89 -8.23
CA LYS A 108 -19.74 -8.17 -7.37
C LYS A 108 -19.53 -7.78 -5.90
N TRP A 109 -18.40 -7.15 -5.59
CA TRP A 109 -18.07 -6.84 -4.20
C TRP A 109 -18.88 -5.64 -3.70
N PRO A 110 -19.23 -5.60 -2.40
CA PRO A 110 -20.05 -4.53 -1.85
C PRO A 110 -19.46 -3.13 -2.11
N HIS A 111 -20.29 -2.21 -2.59
CA HIS A 111 -19.87 -0.82 -2.78
C HIS A 111 -19.70 -0.08 -1.45
N GLN A 112 -18.84 0.94 -1.44
CA GLN A 112 -18.58 1.76 -0.25
C GLN A 112 -19.87 2.31 0.38
N ASP A 113 -19.94 2.24 1.71
CA ASP A 113 -21.05 2.71 2.52
C ASP A 113 -20.56 3.75 3.56
N GLU A 114 -21.45 4.15 4.48
CA GLU A 114 -21.11 5.08 5.56
C GLU A 114 -20.08 4.50 6.54
N ASN A 115 -19.96 3.16 6.62
CA ASN A 115 -19.05 2.44 7.52
C ASN A 115 -17.60 2.45 7.01
N GLY A 116 -17.37 2.91 5.78
CA GLY A 116 -16.08 3.23 5.24
C GLY A 116 -15.76 2.46 3.97
N ARG A 117 -14.49 2.51 3.58
CA ARG A 117 -14.01 1.92 2.34
C ARG A 117 -12.65 1.29 2.48
N LEU A 118 -12.44 0.24 1.71
CA LEU A 118 -11.16 -0.41 1.49
C LEU A 118 -10.77 -0.18 0.03
N GLN A 119 -9.53 0.22 -0.20
CA GLN A 119 -8.96 0.31 -1.53
C GLN A 119 -7.62 -0.41 -1.56
N LEU A 120 -7.42 -1.22 -2.59
CA LEU A 120 -6.19 -1.95 -2.85
C LEU A 120 -5.83 -1.76 -4.33
N GLU A 121 -4.62 -1.29 -4.58
CA GLU A 121 -4.07 -1.15 -5.92
C GLU A 121 -2.73 -1.86 -5.96
N ILE A 122 -2.59 -2.84 -6.84
CA ILE A 122 -1.36 -3.61 -7.03
C ILE A 122 -1.04 -3.63 -8.52
N GLU A 123 0.22 -3.38 -8.86
CA GLU A 123 0.79 -3.57 -10.18
C GLU A 123 2.02 -4.45 -9.98
N MET A 124 2.04 -5.63 -10.61
CA MET A 124 3.08 -6.64 -10.46
C MET A 124 3.13 -7.49 -11.73
N ASN A 125 4.34 -7.80 -12.21
CA ASN A 125 4.56 -8.66 -13.38
C ASN A 125 3.79 -8.22 -14.65
N GLY A 126 3.63 -6.91 -14.84
CA GLY A 126 2.90 -6.32 -15.97
C GLY A 126 1.37 -6.45 -15.88
N GLN A 127 0.85 -7.01 -14.80
CA GLN A 127 -0.58 -7.05 -14.47
C GLN A 127 -0.89 -5.99 -13.43
N SER A 128 -2.12 -5.47 -13.45
CA SER A 128 -2.60 -4.56 -12.41
C SER A 128 -4.02 -4.88 -12.00
N ILE A 129 -4.28 -4.73 -10.71
CA ILE A 129 -5.60 -4.82 -10.10
C ILE A 129 -5.89 -3.54 -9.33
N ASN A 130 -7.14 -3.09 -9.37
CA ASN A 130 -7.65 -1.99 -8.59
C ASN A 130 -8.99 -2.38 -8.00
N ILE A 131 -8.99 -2.57 -6.69
CA ILE A 131 -10.12 -3.03 -5.90
C ILE A 131 -10.59 -1.87 -5.03
N GLU A 132 -11.88 -1.58 -5.09
CA GLU A 132 -12.58 -0.68 -4.16
C GLU A 132 -13.82 -1.41 -3.64
N THR A 133 -13.92 -1.57 -2.33
CA THR A 133 -15.04 -2.26 -1.67
C THR A 133 -15.40 -1.59 -0.34
N ALA A 134 -16.55 -1.95 0.22
CA ALA A 134 -16.95 -1.55 1.56
C ALA A 134 -15.92 -2.03 2.61
N LYS A 135 -15.94 -1.41 3.79
CA LYS A 135 -15.07 -1.84 4.88
C LYS A 135 -15.47 -3.24 5.36
N ILE A 136 -14.53 -4.18 5.30
CA ILE A 136 -14.65 -5.52 5.91
C ILE A 136 -13.98 -5.47 7.29
N SER A 137 -14.74 -5.68 8.35
CA SER A 137 -14.23 -5.64 9.73
C SER A 137 -13.97 -7.04 10.28
N SER A 138 -14.72 -8.04 9.80
CA SER A 138 -14.63 -9.43 10.24
C SER A 138 -14.80 -10.41 9.08
N LEU A 139 -14.38 -11.67 9.27
CA LEU A 139 -14.68 -12.75 8.34
C LEU A 139 -16.19 -13.02 8.22
N ALA A 140 -16.96 -12.76 9.28
CA ALA A 140 -18.40 -12.95 9.23
C ALA A 140 -19.07 -12.00 8.22
N ASP A 141 -18.50 -10.81 8.04
CA ASP A 141 -18.99 -9.81 7.08
C ASP A 141 -18.89 -10.30 5.62
N THR A 142 -17.99 -11.26 5.33
CA THR A 142 -17.83 -11.79 3.96
C THR A 142 -18.88 -12.85 3.63
N LEU A 143 -19.42 -13.55 4.62
CA LEU A 143 -20.31 -14.71 4.40
C LEU A 143 -21.63 -14.34 3.73
N SER A 144 -22.12 -13.11 3.93
CA SER A 144 -23.39 -12.63 3.38
C SER A 144 -23.25 -11.91 2.03
N THR A 145 -22.10 -12.04 1.36
CA THR A 145 -21.82 -11.35 0.10
C THR A 145 -21.98 -12.28 -1.11
N GLU A 146 -22.04 -11.70 -2.30
CA GLU A 146 -22.13 -12.47 -3.54
C GLU A 146 -20.85 -13.24 -3.90
N ASP A 147 -19.72 -12.87 -3.29
CA ASP A 147 -18.42 -13.51 -3.48
C ASP A 147 -17.66 -13.65 -2.15
N PRO A 148 -18.07 -14.59 -1.29
CA PRO A 148 -17.49 -14.77 0.04
C PRO A 148 -16.06 -15.31 0.02
N GLU A 149 -15.66 -16.01 -1.05
CA GLU A 149 -14.32 -16.59 -1.19
C GLU A 149 -13.31 -15.52 -1.63
N GLY A 150 -13.61 -14.73 -2.68
CA GLY A 150 -12.72 -13.65 -3.11
C GLY A 150 -12.54 -12.56 -2.05
N LEU A 151 -13.60 -12.21 -1.32
CA LEU A 151 -13.50 -11.29 -0.18
C LEU A 151 -12.71 -11.87 1.00
N ARG A 152 -12.68 -13.20 1.16
CA ARG A 152 -11.84 -13.85 2.18
C ARG A 152 -10.36 -13.76 1.81
N VAL A 153 -10.02 -13.94 0.54
CA VAL A 153 -8.67 -13.71 0.01
C VAL A 153 -8.22 -12.28 0.29
N LEU A 154 -9.04 -11.29 -0.07
CA LEU A 154 -8.77 -9.89 0.22
C LEU A 154 -8.59 -9.64 1.73
N TYR A 155 -9.46 -10.20 2.55
CA TYR A 155 -9.43 -10.02 4.00
C TYR A 155 -8.10 -10.50 4.61
N TYR A 156 -7.67 -11.72 4.30
CA TYR A 156 -6.43 -12.27 4.83
C TYR A 156 -5.20 -11.53 4.30
N LEU A 157 -5.15 -11.20 3.01
CA LEU A 157 -4.06 -10.40 2.44
C LEU A 157 -3.89 -9.06 3.17
N ILE A 158 -4.99 -8.37 3.45
CA ILE A 158 -4.96 -7.10 4.18
C ILE A 158 -4.50 -7.29 5.62
N GLN A 159 -4.81 -8.41 6.27
CA GLN A 159 -4.25 -8.74 7.58
C GLN A 159 -2.75 -8.98 7.53
N ASP A 160 -2.27 -9.77 6.57
CA ASP A 160 -0.84 -10.05 6.41
C ASP A 160 -0.04 -8.76 6.18
N PHE A 161 -0.55 -7.87 5.32
CA PHE A 161 0.05 -6.55 5.14
C PHE A 161 0.01 -5.69 6.39
N LYS A 162 -1.11 -5.65 7.12
CA LYS A 162 -1.16 -4.91 8.38
C LYS A 162 -0.12 -5.46 9.36
N CYS A 163 -0.04 -6.77 9.54
CA CYS A 163 0.94 -7.41 10.41
C CYS A 163 2.38 -7.04 10.03
N LEU A 164 2.73 -7.16 8.74
CA LEU A 164 4.07 -6.84 8.25
C LEU A 164 4.41 -5.35 8.43
N ILE A 165 3.55 -4.46 7.94
CA ILE A 165 3.79 -3.01 7.96
C ILE A 165 3.82 -2.48 9.39
N LEU A 166 2.89 -2.89 10.25
CA LEU A 166 2.89 -2.47 11.66
C LEU A 166 4.15 -2.96 12.39
N SER A 167 4.63 -4.18 12.09
CA SER A 167 5.88 -4.71 12.65
C SER A 167 7.10 -3.89 12.20
N ILE A 168 7.21 -3.57 10.91
CA ILE A 168 8.28 -2.73 10.36
C ILE A 168 8.29 -1.36 11.02
N ILE A 169 7.13 -0.69 11.07
CA ILE A 169 7.00 0.65 11.66
C ILE A 169 7.33 0.63 13.15
N SER A 170 6.85 -0.38 13.88
CA SER A 170 7.11 -0.49 15.32
C SER A 170 8.57 -0.71 15.63
N LEU A 171 9.22 -1.66 14.95
CA LEU A 171 10.62 -2.00 15.20
C LEU A 171 11.55 -0.87 14.77
N HIS A 172 11.29 -0.26 13.60
CA HIS A 172 12.17 0.77 13.05
C HIS A 172 12.06 2.10 13.81
N PHE A 173 10.85 2.56 14.11
CA PHE A 173 10.63 3.86 14.75
C PHE A 173 10.46 3.78 16.28
N LYS A 174 10.38 2.57 16.85
CA LYS A 174 10.10 2.34 18.27
C LYS A 174 8.79 2.98 18.74
N ILE A 175 7.80 2.97 17.85
CA ILE A 175 6.45 3.51 18.11
C ILE A 175 5.52 2.32 18.34
N LYS A 176 4.61 2.44 19.32
CA LYS A 176 3.48 1.50 19.41
C LYS A 176 2.55 1.79 18.23
N PRO A 177 2.39 0.85 17.29
CA PRO A 177 1.39 1.03 16.26
C PRO A 177 0.02 1.05 16.92
N ILE A 178 -0.78 2.07 16.61
CA ILE A 178 -2.19 2.09 17.00
C ILE A 178 -2.93 1.39 15.87
N ALA A 179 -3.49 0.20 16.13
CA ALA A 179 -4.30 -0.55 15.18
C ALA A 179 -5.78 -0.18 15.31
#